data_AF-A0A7D5VDC2-F1
#
_entry.id   AF-A0A7D5VDC2-F1
#
_cell.length_a   1.000
_cell.length_b   1.000
_cell.length_c   1.000
_cell.angle_alpha   90.00
_cell.angle_beta   90.00
_cell.angle_gamma   90.00
#
_symmetry.space_group_name_H-M   'P 1'
#
loop_
_entity.id
_entity.type
_entity.pdbx_description
1 polymer ?
#
loop_
_entity_poly.entity_id
_entity_poly.type
_entity_poly.pdbx_seq_one_letter_code
_entity_poly.pdbx_strand_id
1 'polypeptide(L)' 'MGTTVLSLRIDGELLERLRRHAAKRGMSVQDYVVRTLIRDDFDQRFQTAVEETEKFYGVT' A
#
# COMPACT_ATOMS: atom_id res chain seq x y z
N MET A 1 1.30 -24.98 3.88
CA MET A 1 1.25 -23.50 3.87
C MET A 1 0.41 -23.09 2.68
N GLY A 2 -0.77 -22.50 2.89
CA GLY A 2 -1.69 -22.18 1.80
C GLY A 2 -1.42 -20.78 1.25
N THR A 3 -1.31 -20.65 -0.07
CA THR A 3 -1.36 -19.35 -0.74
C THR A 3 -2.81 -19.02 -1.08
N THR A 4 -3.25 -17.81 -0.77
CA THR A 4 -4.58 -17.31 -1.19
C THR A 4 -4.40 -16.38 -2.38
N VAL A 5 -5.28 -16.49 -3.38
CA VAL A 5 -5.27 -15.61 -4.56
C VAL A 5 -6.24 -14.45 -4.33
N LEU A 6 -5.76 -13.23 -4.58
CA LEU A 6 -6.61 -12.03 -4.63
C LEU A 6 -6.94 -11.69 -6.09
N SER A 7 -8.21 -11.79 -6.46
CA SER A 7 -8.72 -11.35 -7.77
C SER A 7 -9.44 -10.02 -7.62
N LEU A 8 -9.05 -9.02 -8.41
CA LEU A 8 -9.61 -7.67 -8.39
C LEU A 8 -10.22 -7.33 -9.75
N ARG A 9 -11.38 -6.66 -9.75
CA ARG A 9 -11.93 -6.01 -10.93
C ARG A 9 -11.68 -4.51 -10.80
N ILE A 10 -10.93 -3.96 -11.75
CA ILE A 10 -10.61 -2.54 -11.81
C ILE A 10 -10.82 -2.01 -13.22
N ASP A 11 -10.98 -0.70 -13.32
CA ASP A 11 -11.02 0.00 -14.59
C ASP A 11 -9.73 -0.22 -15.42
N GLY A 12 -9.88 -0.27 -16.74
CA GLY A 12 -8.78 -0.53 -17.67
C GLY A 12 -7.72 0.56 -17.68
N GLU A 13 -8.11 1.83 -17.60
CA GLU A 13 -7.16 2.95 -17.54
C GLU A 13 -6.38 2.94 -16.23
N LEU A 14 -7.04 2.57 -15.13
CA LEU A 14 -6.36 2.36 -13.86
C LEU A 14 -5.32 1.24 -13.96
N LEU A 15 -5.66 0.10 -14.57
CA LEU A 15 -4.71 -0.99 -14.79
C LEU A 15 -3.50 -0.53 -15.63
N GLU A 16 -3.73 0.22 -16.71
CA GLU A 16 -2.65 0.75 -17.54
C GLU A 16 -1.77 1.76 -16.81
N ARG A 17 -2.35 2.58 -15.92
CA ARG A 17 -1.56 3.43 -15.02
C ARG A 17 -0.70 2.58 -14.10
N LEU A 18 -1.24 1.57 -13.44
CA LEU A 18 -0.45 0.70 -12.54
C LEU A 18 0.71 0.03 -13.28
N ARG A 19 0.45 -0.50 -14.48
CA ARG A 19 1.49 -1.10 -15.35
C ARG A 19 2.63 -0.13 -15.66
N ARG A 20 2.31 1.10 -16.05
CA ARG A 20 3.32 2.13 -16.32
C ARG A 20 4.18 2.46 -15.09
N HIS A 21 3.57 2.54 -13.90
CA HIS A 21 4.32 2.81 -12.67
C HIS A 21 5.21 1.62 -12.28
N ALA A 22 4.71 0.40 -12.43
CA ALA A 22 5.48 -0.82 -12.21
C ALA A 22 6.71 -0.89 -13.13
N ALA A 23 6.51 -0.62 -14.43
CA ALA A 23 7.58 -0.58 -15.43
C ALA A 23 8.67 0.46 -15.09
N LYS A 24 8.27 1.67 -14.67
CA LYS A 24 9.23 2.71 -14.23
C LYS A 24 10.12 2.28 -13.06
N ARG A 25 9.68 1.30 -12.26
CA ARG A 25 10.42 0.76 -11.11
C ARG A 25 11.04 -0.62 -11.40
N GLY A 26 10.98 -1.09 -12.65
CA GLY A 26 11.54 -2.39 -13.04
C GLY A 26 10.88 -3.58 -12.34
N MET A 27 9.60 -3.50 -12.00
CA MET A 27 8.87 -4.55 -11.27
C MET A 27 7.61 -5.00 -12.00
N SER A 28 7.13 -6.21 -11.66
CA SER A 28 5.85 -6.70 -12.17
C SER A 28 4.69 -5.84 -11.63
N VAL A 29 3.58 -5.78 -12.38
CA VAL A 29 2.38 -5.08 -11.90
C VAL A 29 1.82 -5.69 -10.60
N GLN A 30 2.00 -7.01 -10.41
CA GLN A 30 1.58 -7.69 -9.19
C GLN A 30 2.41 -7.25 -8.00
N ASP A 31 3.74 -7.26 -8.13
CA ASP A 31 4.65 -6.80 -7.06
C ASP A 31 4.42 -5.33 -6.74
N TYR A 32 4.17 -4.51 -7.76
CA TYR A 32 3.84 -3.10 -7.57
C TYR A 32 2.58 -2.93 -6.73
N VAL A 33 1.49 -3.64 -7.07
CA VAL A 33 0.22 -3.58 -6.31
C VAL A 33 0.40 -4.05 -4.88
N VAL A 34 1.04 -5.21 -4.67
CA VAL A 34 1.30 -5.75 -3.32
C VAL A 34 2.10 -4.75 -2.49
N ARG A 35 3.15 -4.15 -3.07
CA ARG A 35 3.99 -3.18 -2.37
C ARG A 35 3.28 -1.87 -2.08
N THR A 36 2.35 -1.45 -2.94
CA THR A 36 1.47 -0.31 -2.68
C THR A 36 0.52 -0.59 -1.52
N LEU A 37 -0.10 -1.77 -1.46
CA LEU A 37 -0.98 -2.15 -0.33
C LEU A 37 -0.22 -2.20 1.00
N ILE A 38 0.98 -2.79 1.01
CA ILE A 38 1.84 -2.84 2.19
C ILE A 38 2.22 -1.43 2.66
N ARG A 39 2.52 -0.54 1.70
CA ARG A 39 2.89 0.84 2.03
C ARG A 39 1.73 1.61 2.65
N ASP A 40 0.52 1.45 2.11
CA ASP A 40 -0.67 2.11 2.66
C ASP A 40 -0.98 1.63 4.10
N ASP A 41 -0.90 0.32 4.35
CA ASP A 41 -1.05 -0.25 5.71
C ASP A 41 0.01 0.30 6.67
N PHE A 42 1.27 0.36 6.23
CA PHE A 42 2.35 0.91 7.03
C PHE A 42 2.13 2.39 7.35
N ASP A 43 1.77 3.20 6.35
CA ASP A 43 1.56 4.64 6.52
C ASP A 43 0.40 4.91 7.49
N GLN A 44 -0.69 4.14 7.42
CA GLN A 44 -1.80 4.23 8.38
C GLN A 44 -1.36 3.89 9.81
N ARG A 45 -0.67 2.76 9.98
CA ARG A 45 -0.17 2.32 11.29
C ARG A 45 0.83 3.30 11.89
N PHE A 46 1.69 3.86 11.05
CA PHE A 46 2.67 4.86 11.45
C PHE A 46 1.97 6.14 11.92
N GLN A 47 0.97 6.61 11.18
CA GLN A 47 0.18 7.78 11.57
C GLN A 47 -0.53 7.57 12.91
N THR A 48 -1.15 6.41 13.13
CA THR A 48 -1.76 6.07 14.42
C THR A 48 -0.74 6.12 15.57
N ALA A 49 0.45 5.56 15.37
CA ALA A 49 1.49 5.58 16.39
C ALA A 49 1.97 7.02 16.72
N VAL A 50 2.06 7.89 15.72
CA VAL A 50 2.38 9.31 15.91
C VAL A 50 1.30 9.98 16.75
N GLU A 51 0.03 9.80 16.40
CA GLU A 51 -1.10 10.39 17.13
C GLU A 51 -1.18 9.92 18.60
N GLU A 52 -0.90 8.63 18.86
CA GLU A 52 -0.83 8.11 20.23
C GLU A 52 0.33 8.71 21.02
N THR A 53 1.48 8.88 20.37
CA THR A 53 2.66 9.49 20.96
C THR A 53 2.40 10.96 21.31
N GLU A 54 1.79 11.72 20.40
CA GLU A 54 1.40 13.12 20.63
C GLU A 54 0.38 13.24 21.77
N LYS A 55 -0.61 12.33 21.85
CA LYS A 55 -1.53 12.28 23.00
C LYS A 55 -0.79 12.03 24.30
N PHE A 56 0.18 11.11 24.32
CA PHE A 56 0.94 10.78 25.53
C PHE A 56 1.77 11.96 26.04
N TYR A 57 2.43 12.70 25.14
CA TYR A 57 3.27 13.85 25.51
C TYR A 57 2.50 15.18 25.60
N GLY A 58 1.28 15.25 25.06
CA GLY A 58 0.43 16.44 25.06
C GLY A 58 -0.44 16.63 26.32
N VAL A 59 -0.40 15.72 27.30
CA VAL A 59 -1.11 15.83 28.59
C VAL A 59 -0.28 16.55 29.66
N THR A 60 0.51 17.56 29.28
CA THR A 60 1.25 18.40 30.24
C THR A 60 0.75 19.84 30.23
#